data_AF-A0A1Q9P669-F1
#
_entry.id   AF-A0A1Q9P669-F1
#
_cell.length_a   1.000
_cell.length_b   1.000
_cell.length_c   1.000
_cell.angle_alpha   90.00
_cell.angle_beta   90.00
_cell.angle_gamma   90.00
#
_symmetry.space_group_name_H-M   'P 1'
#
loop_
_entity.id
_entity.type
_entity.pdbx_description
1 polymer ?
#
loop_
_entity_poly.entity_id
_entity_poly.type
_entity_poly.pdbx_seq_one_letter_code
_entity_poly.pdbx_strand_id
1 'polypeptide(L)'
;MVLVVVVLLASFFNYYLNLAPGSDPEDFQVGPPQLGITCDCSLNVLIIGGIVVLALSAISGLFGSRLELYTVGIVSFSLITVAGFIGRRRRHQEWKELHIAIQRAVPASSFLGFGRAPVDITFDDEDEEEFDYDDY
;
A
#
# COMPACT_ATOMS: atom_id res chain seq x y z
N MET A 1 1.64 -32.88 7.68
CA MET A 1 2.47 -32.00 8.55
C MET A 1 3.12 -30.86 7.76
N VAL A 2 3.84 -31.14 6.66
CA VAL A 2 4.48 -30.10 5.82
C VAL A 2 3.50 -29.04 5.34
N LEU A 3 2.31 -29.44 4.86
CA LEU A 3 1.30 -28.51 4.34
C LEU A 3 0.82 -27.51 5.39
N VAL A 4 0.63 -27.95 6.64
CA VAL A 4 0.23 -27.07 7.75
C VAL A 4 1.32 -26.03 8.03
N VAL A 5 2.59 -26.43 8.02
CA VAL A 5 3.72 -25.51 8.22
C VAL A 5 3.78 -24.47 7.11
N VAL A 6 3.59 -24.88 5.85
CA VAL A 6 3.55 -23.96 4.70
C VAL A 6 2.40 -22.96 4.83
N VAL A 7 1.20 -23.42 5.18
CA VAL A 7 0.03 -22.54 5.35
C VAL A 7 0.24 -21.56 6.50
N LEU A 8 0.81 -22.01 7.62
CA LEU A 8 1.13 -21.13 8.76
C LEU A 8 2.17 -20.07 8.39
N LEU A 9 3.27 -20.47 7.73
CA LEU A 9 4.31 -19.55 7.27
C LEU A 9 3.76 -18.54 6.26
N ALA A 10 2.96 -19.01 5.29
CA ALA A 10 2.33 -18.14 4.29
C ALA A 10 1.33 -17.17 4.94
N SER A 11 0.56 -17.63 5.93
CA SER A 11 -0.38 -16.79 6.68
C SER A 11 0.34 -15.73 7.50
N PHE A 12 1.40 -16.11 8.21
CA PHE A 12 2.24 -15.21 8.99
C PHE A 12 2.89 -14.16 8.08
N PHE A 13 3.50 -14.61 6.97
CA PHE A 13 4.09 -13.73 5.98
C PHE A 13 3.06 -12.76 5.39
N ASN A 14 1.87 -13.25 5.01
CA ASN A 14 0.80 -12.41 4.47
C ASN A 14 0.29 -11.38 5.50
N TYR A 15 0.21 -11.76 6.78
CA TYR A 15 -0.12 -10.84 7.86
C TYR A 15 0.91 -9.72 7.97
N TYR A 16 2.21 -10.03 8.02
CA TYR A 16 3.27 -9.02 8.15
C TYR A 16 3.44 -8.16 6.90
N LEU A 17 3.29 -8.73 5.70
CA LEU A 17 3.28 -7.96 4.46
C LEU A 17 2.18 -6.90 4.47
N ASN A 18 0.98 -7.28 4.90
CA ASN A 18 -0.16 -6.35 4.97
C ASN A 18 -0.15 -5.46 6.23
N LEU A 19 0.78 -5.71 7.16
CA LEU A 19 1.08 -4.83 8.30
C LEU A 19 2.19 -3.81 7.98
N ALA A 20 3.07 -4.11 7.03
CA ALA A 20 4.28 -3.34 6.76
C ALA A 20 4.00 -1.89 6.30
N PRO A 21 4.88 -0.93 6.66
CA PRO A 21 4.77 0.47 6.29
C PRO A 21 5.15 0.66 4.81
N GLY A 22 4.16 0.51 3.95
CA GLY A 22 4.21 0.86 2.53
C GLY A 22 2.83 1.05 1.92
N SER A 23 1.79 1.15 2.78
CA SER A 23 0.47 1.63 2.39
C SER A 23 0.32 3.03 2.97
N ASP A 24 0.39 4.03 2.10
CA ASP A 24 0.18 5.42 2.51
C ASP A 24 -1.32 5.66 2.72
N PRO A 25 -1.71 6.65 3.54
CA PRO A 25 -3.12 7.01 3.72
C PRO A 25 -3.79 7.41 2.39
N GLU A 26 -2.99 7.84 1.42
CA GLU A 26 -3.41 8.22 0.06
C GLU A 26 -3.69 7.00 -0.84
N ASP A 27 -3.24 5.78 -0.49
CA ASP A 27 -3.62 4.57 -1.23
C ASP A 27 -5.13 4.26 -1.14
N PHE A 28 -5.83 4.88 -0.17
CA PHE A 28 -7.27 4.77 0.02
C PHE A 28 -8.08 5.86 -0.71
N GLN A 29 -7.44 6.87 -1.30
CA GLN A 29 -8.10 7.92 -2.08
C GLN A 29 -7.31 8.23 -3.35
N VAL A 30 -7.81 7.76 -4.48
CA VAL A 30 -7.26 8.11 -5.79
C VAL A 30 -8.04 9.28 -6.34
N GLY A 31 -7.39 10.44 -6.42
CA GLY A 31 -7.91 11.61 -7.10
C GLY A 31 -8.65 12.60 -6.20
N PRO A 32 -9.23 13.66 -6.80
CA PRO A 32 -9.93 14.71 -6.06
C PRO A 32 -11.03 14.10 -5.18
N PRO A 33 -11.29 14.63 -3.95
CA PRO A 33 -12.30 14.09 -3.02
C PRO A 33 -13.72 14.06 -3.59
N GLN A 34 -13.94 14.74 -4.71
CA GLN A 34 -15.19 14.80 -5.48
C GLN A 34 -15.44 13.51 -6.31
N LEU A 35 -14.40 12.77 -6.68
CA LEU A 35 -14.50 11.56 -7.52
C LEU A 35 -14.78 10.29 -6.70
N GLY A 36 -14.44 10.24 -5.41
CA GLY A 36 -14.74 9.11 -4.54
C GLY A 36 -14.13 7.77 -4.96
N ILE A 37 -13.10 7.78 -5.82
CA ILE A 37 -12.44 6.56 -6.29
C ILE A 37 -11.42 6.13 -5.24
N THR A 38 -11.63 4.96 -4.65
CA THR A 38 -10.69 4.34 -3.71
C THR A 38 -9.86 3.32 -4.47
N CYS A 39 -8.52 3.40 -4.48
CA CYS A 39 -7.72 2.32 -5.04
C CYS A 39 -7.91 1.10 -4.15
N ASP A 40 -8.29 0.00 -4.78
CA ASP A 40 -8.66 -1.24 -4.10
C ASP A 40 -7.41 -1.91 -3.54
N CYS A 41 -7.07 -1.54 -2.32
CA CYS A 41 -5.93 -2.12 -1.67
C CYS A 41 -6.18 -3.58 -1.19
N SER A 42 -7.34 -4.18 -1.43
CA SER A 42 -7.60 -5.56 -1.00
C SER A 42 -6.87 -6.61 -1.85
N LEU A 43 -6.38 -6.22 -3.04
CA LEU A 43 -5.74 -7.14 -3.99
C LEU A 43 -4.46 -7.79 -3.44
N ASN A 44 -3.63 -7.05 -2.69
CA ASN A 44 -2.39 -7.58 -2.12
C ASN A 44 -2.62 -8.73 -1.13
N VAL A 45 -3.75 -8.69 -0.40
CA VAL A 45 -4.16 -9.73 0.55
C VAL A 45 -4.44 -11.06 -0.17
N LEU A 46 -4.88 -10.98 -1.44
CA LEU A 46 -5.25 -12.13 -2.25
C LEU A 46 -4.07 -12.76 -2.99
N ILE A 47 -2.99 -12.00 -3.27
CA ILE A 47 -1.84 -12.47 -4.05
C ILE A 47 -1.21 -13.71 -3.41
N ILE A 48 -0.87 -13.65 -2.12
CA ILE A 48 -0.20 -14.77 -1.43
C ILE A 48 -1.11 -16.00 -1.34
N GLY A 49 -2.40 -15.80 -1.07
CA GLY A 49 -3.38 -16.88 -1.09
C GLY A 49 -3.47 -17.54 -2.47
N GLY A 50 -3.52 -16.74 -3.53
CA GLY A 50 -3.58 -17.21 -4.91
C GLY A 50 -2.34 -18.02 -5.32
N ILE A 51 -1.14 -17.54 -4.97
CA ILE A 51 0.13 -18.24 -5.23
C ILE A 51 0.13 -19.62 -4.55
N VAL A 52 -0.35 -19.71 -3.31
CA VAL A 52 -0.43 -20.99 -2.60
C VAL A 52 -1.40 -21.95 -3.28
N VAL A 53 -2.58 -21.49 -3.72
CA VAL A 53 -3.54 -22.35 -4.45
C VAL A 53 -2.97 -22.83 -5.78
N LEU A 54 -2.25 -21.96 -6.51
CA LEU A 54 -1.57 -22.33 -7.75
C LEU A 54 -0.47 -23.37 -7.49
N ALA A 55 0.32 -23.20 -6.43
CA ALA A 55 1.33 -24.17 -6.03
C ALA A 55 0.70 -25.52 -5.65
N LEU A 56 -0.40 -25.53 -4.88
CA LEU A 56 -1.15 -26.75 -4.56
C LEU A 56 -1.68 -27.45 -5.82
N SER A 57 -2.11 -26.67 -6.82
CA SER A 57 -2.58 -27.19 -8.11
C SER A 57 -1.44 -27.85 -8.92
N ALA A 58 -0.25 -27.24 -8.91
CA ALA A 58 0.94 -27.78 -9.55
C ALA A 58 1.38 -29.11 -8.91
N ILE A 59 1.13 -29.28 -7.61
CA ILE A 59 1.47 -30.49 -6.85
C ILE A 59 0.22 -31.36 -6.60
N SER A 60 -0.76 -31.29 -7.50
CA SER A 60 -2.02 -32.03 -7.40
C SER A 60 -1.84 -33.56 -7.31
N GLY A 61 -0.72 -34.09 -7.80
CA GLY A 61 -0.36 -35.52 -7.71
C GLY A 61 -0.10 -36.04 -6.28
N LEU A 62 0.02 -35.17 -5.27
CA LEU A 62 0.13 -35.58 -3.87
C LEU A 62 -1.23 -35.87 -3.20
N PHE A 63 -2.34 -35.54 -3.84
CA PHE A 63 -3.67 -35.68 -3.28
C PHE A 63 -4.33 -36.97 -3.76
N GLY A 64 -5.00 -37.69 -2.84
CA GLY A 64 -5.70 -38.93 -3.17
C GLY A 64 -6.99 -38.70 -3.95
N SER A 65 -7.56 -37.49 -3.88
CA SER A 65 -8.78 -37.13 -4.60
C SER A 65 -8.83 -35.65 -4.99
N ARG A 66 -9.64 -35.34 -6.03
CA ARG A 66 -9.90 -33.96 -6.45
C ARG A 66 -10.64 -33.15 -5.37
N LEU A 67 -11.51 -33.80 -4.61
CA LEU A 67 -12.24 -33.17 -3.49
C LEU A 67 -11.29 -32.75 -2.38
N GLU A 68 -10.31 -33.58 -2.04
CA GLU A 68 -9.27 -33.26 -1.07
C GLU A 68 -8.44 -32.05 -1.51
N LEU A 69 -8.04 -32.00 -2.79
CA LEU A 69 -7.33 -30.86 -3.36
C LEU A 69 -8.15 -29.55 -3.24
N TYR A 70 -9.43 -29.58 -3.62
CA TYR A 70 -10.27 -28.38 -3.58
C TYR A 70 -10.55 -27.91 -2.15
N THR A 71 -10.85 -28.84 -1.24
CA THR A 71 -11.11 -28.50 0.17
C THR A 71 -9.86 -27.91 0.83
N VAL A 72 -8.70 -28.54 0.64
CA VAL A 72 -7.42 -28.02 1.17
C VAL A 72 -7.06 -26.67 0.54
N GLY A 73 -7.26 -26.51 -0.77
CA GLY A 73 -7.03 -25.26 -1.48
C GLY A 73 -7.89 -24.11 -0.94
N ILE A 74 -9.21 -24.32 -0.82
CA ILE A 74 -10.16 -23.32 -0.32
C ILE A 74 -9.83 -22.94 1.12
N VAL A 75 -9.62 -23.93 2.00
CA VAL A 75 -9.32 -23.68 3.41
C VAL A 75 -8.00 -22.91 3.56
N SER A 76 -6.96 -23.32 2.83
CA SER A 76 -5.65 -22.65 2.86
C SER A 76 -5.75 -21.22 2.36
N PHE A 77 -6.45 -21.00 1.25
CA PHE A 77 -6.71 -19.67 0.70
C PHE A 77 -7.41 -18.77 1.72
N SER A 78 -8.53 -19.24 2.28
CA SER A 78 -9.30 -18.48 3.25
C SER A 78 -8.46 -18.11 4.48
N LEU A 79 -7.68 -19.05 5.03
CA LEU A 79 -6.83 -18.77 6.20
C LEU A 79 -5.76 -17.70 5.91
N ILE A 80 -5.07 -17.84 4.77
CA ILE A 80 -4.02 -16.90 4.37
C ILE A 80 -4.62 -15.51 4.11
N THR A 81 -5.75 -15.44 3.41
CA THR A 81 -6.46 -14.19 3.11
C THR A 81 -6.96 -13.52 4.39
N VAL A 82 -7.56 -14.26 5.32
CA VAL A 82 -8.02 -13.72 6.61
C VAL A 82 -6.85 -13.15 7.41
N ALA A 83 -5.70 -13.83 7.44
CA ALA A 83 -4.50 -13.33 8.12
C ALA A 83 -4.01 -12.00 7.52
N GLY A 84 -3.93 -11.90 6.18
CA GLY A 84 -3.56 -10.65 5.52
C GLY A 84 -4.58 -9.52 5.76
N PHE A 85 -5.87 -9.83 5.79
CA PHE A 85 -6.92 -8.85 6.09
C PHE A 85 -6.84 -8.31 7.52
N ILE A 86 -6.52 -9.16 8.50
CA ILE A 86 -6.32 -8.74 9.89
C ILE A 86 -5.12 -7.79 10.00
N GLY A 87 -3.99 -8.13 9.37
CA GLY A 87 -2.80 -7.26 9.35
C GLY A 87 -3.11 -5.89 8.77
N ARG A 88 -3.83 -5.88 7.65
CA ARG A 88 -4.30 -4.67 6.98
C ARG A 88 -5.21 -3.81 7.86
N ARG A 89 -6.19 -4.43 8.51
CA ARG A 89 -7.15 -3.74 9.39
C ARG A 89 -6.42 -3.06 10.56
N ARG A 90 -5.43 -3.74 11.14
CA ARG A 90 -4.61 -3.19 12.22
C ARG A 90 -3.81 -1.98 11.75
N ARG A 91 -3.18 -2.06 10.57
CA ARG A 91 -2.43 -0.94 10.00
C ARG A 91 -3.32 0.28 9.75
N HIS A 92 -4.55 0.07 9.28
CA HIS A 92 -5.51 1.15 9.08
C HIS A 92 -5.90 1.85 10.40
N GLN A 93 -6.01 1.10 11.50
CA GLN A 93 -6.24 1.68 12.82
C GLN A 93 -5.04 2.51 13.30
N GLU A 94 -3.82 2.00 13.14
CA GLU A 94 -2.58 2.73 13.49
C GLU A 94 -2.45 4.05 12.72
N TRP A 95 -2.77 4.04 11.42
CA TRP A 95 -2.79 5.26 10.61
C TRP A 95 -3.80 6.28 11.11
N LYS A 96 -5.00 5.84 11.51
CA LYS A 96 -6.04 6.73 12.04
C LYS A 96 -5.60 7.39 13.34
N GLU A 97 -4.93 6.64 14.22
CA GLU A 97 -4.38 7.16 15.47
C GLU A 97 -3.23 8.14 15.23
N LEU A 98 -2.31 7.81 14.32
CA LEU A 98 -1.20 8.68 13.94
C LEU A 98 -1.69 9.99 13.31
N HIS A 99 -2.71 9.93 12.44
CA HIS A 99 -3.29 11.11 11.82
C HIS A 99 -3.87 12.08 12.86
N ILE A 100 -4.58 11.55 13.86
CA ILE A 100 -5.11 12.35 14.97
C ILE A 100 -3.98 12.98 15.80
N ALA A 101 -2.89 12.23 16.04
CA ALA A 101 -1.72 12.74 16.76
C ALA A 101 -1.02 13.87 15.98
N ILE A 102 -0.83 13.71 14.67
CA ILE A 102 -0.24 14.73 13.80
C ILE A 102 -1.12 15.98 13.77
N GLN A 103 -2.44 15.84 13.61
CA GLN A 103 -3.37 16.97 13.64
C GLN A 103 -3.33 17.75 14.96
N ARG A 104 -3.05 17.08 16.09
CA ARG A 104 -2.87 17.74 17.39
C ARG A 104 -1.51 18.44 17.52
N ALA A 105 -0.45 17.84 16.97
CA ALA A 105 0.90 18.41 17.03
C ALA A 105 1.08 19.60 16.07
N VAL A 106 0.40 19.58 14.92
CA VAL A 106 0.41 20.64 13.92
C VAL A 106 -1.04 21.04 13.62
N PRO A 107 -1.63 21.96 14.41
CA PRO A 107 -2.98 22.43 14.12
C PRO A 107 -3.00 23.11 12.75
N ALA A 108 -4.05 22.87 11.96
CA ALA A 108 -4.21 23.45 10.62
C ALA A 108 -4.18 25.00 10.61
N SER A 109 -4.33 25.65 11.76
CA SER A 109 -4.10 27.08 11.94
C SER A 109 -2.65 27.51 11.69
N SER A 110 -1.66 26.60 11.82
CA SER A 110 -0.26 26.86 11.46
C SER A 110 -0.05 26.87 9.94
N PHE A 111 -0.93 26.22 9.17
CA PHE A 111 -0.91 26.25 7.71
C PHE A 111 -1.73 27.40 7.11
N LEU A 112 -2.73 27.92 7.84
CA LEU A 112 -3.51 29.10 7.43
C LEU A 112 -2.73 30.43 7.54
N GLY A 113 -1.47 30.41 8.00
CA GLY A 113 -0.53 31.54 7.94
C GLY A 113 0.27 31.64 6.64
N PHE A 114 0.26 30.61 5.77
CA PHE A 114 0.92 30.61 4.47
C PHE A 114 0.05 31.23 3.37
N GLY A 115 -0.58 32.37 3.68
CA GLY A 115 -1.22 33.27 2.72
C GLY A 115 -0.22 34.15 1.96
N ARG A 116 1.01 33.68 1.75
CA ARG A 116 1.98 34.29 0.83
C ARG A 116 2.65 33.18 0.02
N ALA A 117 2.70 33.44 -1.28
CA ALA A 117 3.13 32.58 -2.37
C ALA A 117 4.39 31.75 -2.03
N PRO A 118 4.49 30.53 -2.59
CA PRO A 118 5.65 29.67 -2.41
C PRO A 118 6.90 30.41 -2.88
N VAL A 119 8.01 30.14 -2.20
CA VAL A 119 9.38 30.45 -2.61
C VAL A 119 9.46 30.70 -4.12
N ASP A 120 9.56 31.97 -4.50
CA ASP A 120 9.93 32.38 -5.85
C ASP A 120 11.40 32.00 -5.97
N ILE A 121 11.65 30.84 -6.58
CA ILE A 121 13.00 30.43 -6.96
C ILE A 121 13.32 31.28 -8.17
N THR A 122 13.75 32.53 -7.95
CA THR A 122 14.39 33.32 -8.99
C THR A 122 15.67 32.58 -9.37
N PHE A 123 15.61 31.86 -10.48
CA PHE A 123 16.79 31.45 -11.22
C PHE A 123 17.41 32.75 -11.75
N ASP A 124 18.55 33.07 -11.18
CA ASP A 124 19.42 34.18 -11.54
C ASP A 124 20.09 33.86 -12.89
N ASP A 125 19.32 33.96 -13.97
CA ASP A 125 19.83 33.98 -15.35
C ASP A 125 20.14 35.43 -15.72
N GLU A 126 21.08 36.07 -15.00
CA GLU A 126 21.76 37.30 -15.45
C GLU A 126 22.95 36.92 -16.37
N ASP A 127 22.64 36.29 -17.50
CA ASP A 127 23.52 36.17 -18.67
C ASP A 127 22.98 37.09 -19.79
N GLU A 128 23.01 38.41 -19.57
CA GLU A 128 22.86 39.42 -20.63
C GLU A 128 24.11 40.32 -20.65
N GLU A 129 25.23 39.79 -21.14
CA GLU A 129 26.34 40.63 -21.60
C GLU A 129 25.91 41.41 -22.85
N GLU A 130 25.65 42.69 -22.60
CA GLU A 130 25.41 43.80 -23.52
C GLU A 130 26.46 43.84 -24.65
N PHE A 131 26.07 43.42 -25.86
CA PHE A 131 26.85 43.68 -27.07
C PHE A 131 26.71 45.16 -27.47
N ASP A 132 27.70 45.95 -27.06
CA ASP A 132 27.87 47.34 -27.49
C ASP A 132 28.25 47.38 -28.97
N TYR A 133 27.29 47.75 -29.83
CA TYR A 133 27.52 48.09 -31.24
C TYR A 133 27.64 49.62 -31.31
N ASP A 134 28.86 50.13 -31.09
CA ASP A 134 29.19 51.51 -31.40
C ASP A 134 29.67 51.62 -32.86
N ASP A 135 28.88 52.36 -33.64
CA ASP A 135 29.03 52.71 -35.05
C ASP A 135 29.89 53.98 -35.16
N TYR A 136 31.10 53.91 -35.74
CA TYR A 136 31.80 55.02 -36.41
C TYR A 136 32.95 54.56 -37.32
#